data_AF-A0A535KV26-F1
#
_entry.id   AF-A0A535KV26-F1
#
_cell.length_a   1.000
_cell.length_b   1.000
_cell.length_c   1.000
_cell.angle_alpha   90.00
_cell.angle_beta   90.00
_cell.angle_gamma   90.00
#
_symmetry.space_group_name_H-M   'P 1'
#
loop_
_entity.id
_entity.type
_entity.pdbx_description
1 polymer ?
#
loop_
_entity_poly.entity_id
_entity_poly.type
_entity_poly.pdbx_seq_one_letter_code
_entity_poly.pdbx_strand_id
1 'polypeptide(L)'
;TQNNVTIDNIAIPFDQMLQELTTMTNGGNPPSVMELSGNWPYALGGSGALQPLNSYIGSWRNDAFTNSFEVGTYRGNVYAVPFSISP
;
A
#
# COMPACT_ATOMS: atom_id res chain seq x y z
N THR A 1 5.82 2.55 -21.16
CA THR A 1 4.35 2.46 -21.22
C THR A 1 3.96 1.01 -21.37
N GLN A 2 3.30 0.44 -20.37
CA GLN A 2 2.57 -0.82 -20.51
C GLN A 2 1.08 -0.44 -20.44
N ASN A 3 0.28 -0.86 -21.42
CA ASN A 3 -1.15 -0.55 -21.50
C ASN A 3 -1.52 0.95 -21.47
N ASN A 4 -0.72 1.83 -22.08
CA ASN A 4 -0.94 3.29 -22.07
C ASN A 4 -1.00 3.94 -20.67
N VAL A 5 -0.41 3.29 -19.66
CA VAL A 5 -0.24 3.88 -18.33
C VAL A 5 1.08 4.66 -18.28
N THR A 6 1.00 5.92 -17.82
CA THR A 6 2.14 6.76 -17.48
C THR A 6 2.34 6.73 -15.96
N ILE A 7 3.59 6.57 -15.53
CA ILE A 7 3.95 6.56 -14.12
C ILE A 7 4.64 7.89 -13.81
N ASP A 8 4.12 8.61 -12.82
CA ASP A 8 4.78 9.75 -12.20
C ASP A 8 5.29 9.34 -10.82
N ASN A 9 6.57 9.56 -10.55
CA ASN A 9 7.20 9.12 -9.31
C ASN A 9 7.36 10.30 -8.35
N ILE A 10 6.75 10.17 -7.17
CA ILE A 10 6.87 11.15 -6.09
C ILE A 10 7.91 10.61 -5.10
N ALA A 11 9.09 11.22 -5.06
CA ALA A 11 10.15 10.85 -4.13
C ALA A 11 9.96 11.56 -2.79
N ILE A 12 9.75 10.78 -1.73
CA ILE A 12 9.55 11.29 -0.36
C ILE A 12 10.62 10.66 0.55
N PRO A 13 11.35 11.44 1.34
CA PRO A 13 12.24 10.90 2.38
C PRO A 13 11.47 9.97 3.33
N PHE A 14 12.06 8.81 3.67
CA PHE A 14 11.36 7.77 4.44
C PHE A 14 10.80 8.28 5.77
N ASP A 15 11.57 9.13 6.47
CA ASP A 15 11.21 9.76 7.74
C ASP A 15 10.02 10.73 7.64
N GLN A 16 9.68 11.19 6.44
CA GLN A 16 8.57 12.11 6.15
C GLN A 16 7.37 11.39 5.54
N MET A 17 7.54 10.13 5.10
CA MET A 17 6.61 9.47 4.19
C MET A 17 5.21 9.30 4.79
N LEU A 18 5.09 8.83 6.04
CA LEU A 18 3.77 8.70 6.68
C LEU A 18 3.05 10.06 6.84
N GLN A 19 3.79 11.12 7.20
CA GLN A 19 3.21 12.45 7.39
C GLN A 19 2.72 13.03 6.06
N GLU A 20 3.52 12.91 4.99
CA GLU A 20 3.14 13.40 3.67
C GLU A 20 1.97 12.60 3.08
N LEU A 21 1.98 11.27 3.17
CA LEU A 21 0.86 10.43 2.74
C LEU A 21 -0.44 10.79 3.48
N THR A 22 -0.35 11.01 4.80
CA THR A 22 -1.51 11.44 5.61
C THR A 22 -2.01 12.82 5.17
N THR A 23 -1.11 13.77 4.93
CA THR A 23 -1.44 15.12 4.46
C THR A 23 -2.12 15.09 3.10
N MET A 24 -1.53 14.37 2.14
CA MET A 24 -2.08 14.21 0.78
C MET A 24 -3.45 13.54 0.80
N THR A 25 -3.61 12.48 1.62
CA THR A 25 -4.89 11.79 1.79
C THR A 25 -5.96 12.74 2.34
N ASN A 26 -5.68 13.44 3.44
CA ASN A 26 -6.63 14.38 4.06
C ASN A 26 -6.91 15.59 3.18
N GLY A 27 -5.95 16.00 2.34
CA GLY A 27 -6.11 17.05 1.34
C GLY A 27 -6.86 16.62 0.08
N GLY A 28 -7.27 15.34 -0.03
CA GLY A 28 -7.99 14.82 -1.19
C GLY A 28 -7.13 14.62 -2.44
N ASN A 29 -5.80 14.55 -2.29
CA ASN A 29 -4.87 14.33 -3.40
C ASN A 29 -3.83 13.23 -3.09
N PRO A 30 -4.23 12.01 -2.67
CA PRO A 30 -3.29 10.92 -2.45
C PRO A 30 -2.73 10.38 -3.78
N PRO A 31 -1.51 9.81 -3.78
CA PRO A 31 -1.03 9.01 -4.90
C PRO A 31 -1.92 7.78 -5.11
N SER A 32 -2.03 7.32 -6.36
CA SER A 32 -2.83 6.13 -6.70
C SER A 32 -2.20 4.81 -6.20
N VAL A 33 -0.87 4.76 -6.13
CA VAL A 33 -0.10 3.65 -5.59
C VAL A 33 0.98 4.24 -4.68
N MET A 34 1.18 3.64 -3.52
CA MET A 34 2.16 4.09 -2.53
C MET A 34 2.90 2.89 -1.94
N GLU A 35 4.19 3.08 -1.68
CA GLU A 35 4.97 2.14 -0.88
C GLU A 35 4.63 2.35 0.60
N LEU A 36 4.40 1.26 1.32
CA LEU A 36 4.03 1.29 2.74
C LEU A 36 5.02 0.45 3.53
N SER A 37 5.34 0.91 4.74
CA SER A 37 6.27 0.23 5.64
C SER A 37 5.62 -0.06 7.00
N GLY A 38 6.12 -1.10 7.67
CA GLY A 38 5.72 -1.47 9.02
C GLY A 38 4.20 -1.57 9.18
N ASN A 39 3.66 -0.80 10.11
CA ASN A 39 2.24 -0.82 10.49
C ASN A 39 1.36 0.17 9.72
N TRP A 40 1.87 0.90 8.73
CA TRP A 40 1.11 1.92 8.01
C TRP A 40 -0.11 1.40 7.23
N PRO A 41 -0.10 0.17 6.66
CA PRO A 41 -1.31 -0.41 6.07
C PRO A 41 -2.48 -0.49 7.05
N TYR A 42 -2.22 -0.74 8.34
CA TYR A 42 -3.26 -0.71 9.36
C TYR A 42 -3.78 0.70 9.63
N ALA A 43 -2.90 1.69 9.72
CA ALA A 43 -3.27 3.08 9.99
C ALA A 43 -4.11 3.68 8.86
N LEU A 44 -3.65 3.52 7.61
CA LEU A 44 -4.32 4.06 6.43
C LEU A 44 -5.51 3.20 5.99
N GLY A 45 -5.42 1.87 6.12
CA GLY A 45 -6.55 0.98 5.85
C GLY A 45 -7.69 1.17 6.85
N GLY A 46 -7.35 1.35 8.14
CA GLY A 46 -8.32 1.62 9.20
C GLY A 46 -9.02 2.98 9.09
N SER A 47 -8.37 3.98 8.49
CA SER A 47 -8.99 5.30 8.23
C SER A 47 -9.87 5.33 6.97
N GLY A 48 -9.88 4.27 6.17
CA GLY A 48 -10.58 4.21 4.89
C GLY A 48 -9.81 4.84 3.73
N ALA A 49 -8.53 5.16 3.92
CA ALA A 49 -7.68 5.76 2.88
C ALA A 49 -7.20 4.75 1.83
N LEU A 50 -7.21 3.45 2.13
CA LEU A 50 -6.75 2.40 1.22
C LEU A 50 -7.90 1.60 0.63
N GLN A 51 -7.78 1.30 -0.66
CA GLN A 51 -8.67 0.39 -1.38
C GLN A 51 -8.43 -1.05 -0.92
N PRO A 52 -9.48 -1.82 -0.55
CA PRO A 52 -9.34 -3.26 -0.36
C PRO A 52 -8.90 -3.97 -1.65
N LEU A 53 -7.87 -4.80 -1.53
CA LEU A 53 -7.19 -5.47 -2.65
C LEU A 53 -7.65 -6.91 -2.88
N ASN A 54 -8.54 -7.45 -2.04
CA ASN A 54 -8.95 -8.86 -2.05
C ASN A 54 -9.40 -9.37 -3.43
N SER A 55 -10.10 -8.54 -4.22
CA SER A 55 -10.58 -8.89 -5.57
C SER A 55 -9.49 -8.86 -6.64
N TYR A 56 -8.33 -8.25 -6.37
CA TYR A 56 -7.27 -8.05 -7.35
C TYR A 56 -6.12 -9.05 -7.19
N ILE A 57 -5.90 -9.56 -5.98
CA ILE A 57 -4.73 -10.39 -5.67
C ILE A 57 -4.81 -11.81 -6.23
N GLY A 58 -6.01 -12.35 -6.50
CA GLY A 58 -6.21 -13.65 -7.16
C GLY A 58 -5.22 -14.76 -6.75
N SER A 59 -4.65 -15.44 -7.74
CA SER A 59 -3.60 -16.45 -7.54
C SER A 59 -2.23 -15.87 -7.23
N TRP A 60 -2.01 -14.57 -7.46
CA TRP A 60 -0.72 -13.91 -7.17
C TRP A 60 -0.37 -13.95 -5.69
N ARG A 61 -1.36 -14.11 -4.79
CA ARG A 61 -1.11 -14.37 -3.37
C ARG A 61 -0.16 -15.56 -3.13
N ASN A 62 -0.16 -16.55 -4.02
CA ASN A 62 0.69 -17.74 -3.92
C ASN A 62 2.16 -17.49 -4.27
N ASP A 63 2.45 -16.36 -4.93
CA ASP A 63 3.82 -15.99 -5.32
C ASP A 63 4.54 -15.22 -4.20
N ALA A 64 3.81 -14.83 -3.16
CA ALA A 64 4.37 -14.12 -2.01
C ALA A 64 4.97 -15.07 -0.98
N PHE A 65 5.89 -14.56 -0.18
CA PHE A 65 6.44 -15.28 0.95
C PHE A 65 5.34 -15.68 1.95
N THR A 66 5.50 -16.85 2.58
CA THR A 66 4.60 -17.34 3.62
C THR A 66 4.31 -16.26 4.67
N ASN A 67 3.03 -16.06 5.00
CA ASN A 67 2.50 -15.09 5.97
C ASN A 67 2.76 -13.59 5.68
N SER A 68 3.45 -13.23 4.60
CA SER A 68 3.78 -11.82 4.30
C SER A 68 2.56 -10.92 4.10
N PHE A 69 1.42 -11.48 3.69
CA PHE A 69 0.17 -10.73 3.57
C PHE A 69 -0.47 -10.34 4.90
N GLU A 70 -0.09 -10.94 6.03
CA GLU A 70 -0.68 -10.63 7.35
C GLU A 70 -0.44 -9.17 7.73
N VAL A 71 0.74 -8.63 7.42
CA VAL A 71 1.15 -7.24 7.68
C VAL A 71 0.29 -6.23 6.91
N GLY A 72 -0.19 -6.63 5.73
CA GLY A 72 -1.09 -5.82 4.90
C GLY A 72 -2.57 -6.08 5.17
N THR A 73 -2.95 -6.94 6.12
CA THR A 73 -4.34 -7.38 6.31
C THR A 73 -4.95 -6.78 7.57
N TYR A 74 -6.06 -6.05 7.44
CA TYR A 74 -6.82 -5.51 8.56
C TYR A 74 -8.31 -5.87 8.44
N ARG A 75 -8.90 -6.42 9.53
CA ARG A 75 -10.31 -6.84 9.60
C ARG A 75 -10.77 -7.71 8.40
N GLY A 76 -9.89 -8.61 7.94
CA GLY A 76 -10.16 -9.53 6.83
C GLY A 76 -9.94 -8.95 5.43
N ASN A 77 -9.62 -7.66 5.32
CA ASN A 77 -9.29 -7.01 4.05
C ASN A 77 -7.78 -6.85 3.89
N VAL A 78 -7.29 -7.12 2.69
CA VAL A 78 -5.90 -6.86 2.29
C VAL A 78 -5.82 -5.43 1.79
N TYR A 79 -5.02 -4.59 2.42
CA TYR A 79 -4.82 -3.18 2.05
C TYR A 79 -3.42 -2.90 1.49
N ALA A 80 -2.48 -3.82 1.68
CA ALA A 80 -1.15 -3.74 1.12
C ALA A 80 -0.69 -5.12 0.65
N VAL A 81 0.13 -5.12 -0.39
CA VAL A 81 0.73 -6.30 -1.01
C VAL A 81 2.23 -6.31 -0.70
N PRO A 82 2.80 -7.46 -0.32
CA PRO A 82 4.21 -7.54 0.04
C PRO A 82 5.10 -7.32 -1.18
N PHE A 83 6.03 -6.37 -1.09
CA PHE A 83 7.02 -6.07 -2.12
C PHE A 83 8.40 -6.67 -1.79
N SER A 84 8.84 -6.50 -0.54
CA SER A 84 10.10 -7.03 -0.04
C SER A 84 9.98 -7.43 1.43
N ILE A 85 10.95 -8.21 1.90
CA ILE A 85 11.13 -8.51 3.32
C ILE A 85 12.51 -7.99 3.70
N SER A 86 12.56 -7.13 4.71
CA SER A 86 13.79 -6.65 5.32
C SER A 86 13.99 -7.37 6.67
N PRO A 87 15.21 -7.78 7.03
CA PRO A 87 15.53 -8.37 8.33
C PRO A 87 15.21 -7.46 9.52
#